data_AF-A0A538HLL1-F1
#
_entry.id   AF-A0A538HLL1-F1
#
_cell.length_a   1.000
_cell.length_b   1.000
_cell.length_c   1.000
_cell.angle_alpha   90.00
_cell.angle_beta   90.00
_cell.angle_gamma   90.00
#
_symmetry.space_group_name_H-M   'P 1'
#
loop_
_entity.id
_entity.type
_entity.pdbx_description
1 polymer ?
#
loop_
_entity_poly.entity_id
_entity_poly.type
_entity_poly.pdbx_seq_one_letter_code
_entity_poly.pdbx_strand_id
1 'polypeptide(L)' 'MGFSDTDAQGIVYYGRYLPYFDSARVEYHRNLGVLGMEIGGDGTEFVMRALAVEYHAPAVFDDLIEV' A
#
# COMPACT_ATOMS: atom_id res chain seq x y z
N MET A 1 -4.73 -4.74 -11.12
CA MET A 1 -3.31 -5.05 -10.81
C MET A 1 -2.52 -5.25 -12.09
N GLY A 2 -1.21 -5.00 -12.11
CA GLY A 2 -0.38 -5.23 -13.29
C GLY A 2 0.15 -6.67 -13.37
N PHE A 3 0.55 -7.14 -14.55
CA PHE A 3 1.22 -8.45 -14.69
C PHE A 3 2.51 -8.52 -13.86
N SER A 4 3.21 -7.39 -13.71
CA SER A 4 4.41 -7.23 -12.87
C SER A 4 4.16 -7.48 -11.37
N ASP A 5 2.91 -7.50 -10.95
CA ASP A 5 2.54 -7.70 -9.55
C ASP A 5 2.44 -9.20 -9.20
N THR A 6 2.43 -10.06 -10.21
CA THR A 6 2.31 -11.52 -10.05
C THR A 6 3.66 -12.23 -10.01
N ASP A 7 3.72 -13.37 -9.34
CA ASP A 7 4.91 -14.24 -9.30
C ASP A 7 4.69 -15.59 -10.00
N ALA A 8 5.66 -16.50 -9.88
CA ALA A 8 5.62 -17.82 -10.51
C ALA A 8 4.45 -18.71 -10.06
N GLN A 9 3.75 -18.37 -8.99
CA GLN A 9 2.54 -19.06 -8.53
C GLN A 9 1.28 -18.56 -9.28
N GLY A 10 1.39 -17.56 -10.15
CA GLY A 10 0.26 -17.01 -10.92
C GLY A 10 -0.69 -16.14 -10.09
N ILE A 11 -0.29 -15.79 -8.87
CA ILE A 11 -1.01 -14.88 -7.97
C ILE A 11 -0.13 -13.68 -7.67
N VAL A 12 -0.72 -12.66 -7.03
CA VAL A 12 0.01 -11.47 -6.61
C VAL A 12 1.04 -11.82 -5.55
N TYR A 13 2.28 -11.41 -5.78
CA TYR A 13 3.37 -11.58 -4.82
C TYR A 13 3.03 -10.90 -3.50
N TYR A 14 3.20 -11.60 -2.37
CA TYR A 14 2.83 -11.07 -1.05
C TYR A 14 3.49 -9.71 -0.73
N GLY A 15 4.72 -9.48 -1.17
CA GLY A 15 5.42 -8.20 -0.97
C GLY A 15 4.81 -7.02 -1.74
N ARG A 16 3.93 -7.29 -2.70
CA ARG A 16 3.31 -6.28 -3.54
C ARG A 16 2.13 -5.56 -2.89
N TYR A 17 1.57 -6.11 -1.82
CA TYR A 17 0.48 -5.49 -1.07
C TYR A 17 0.92 -4.20 -0.34
N LEU A 18 2.18 -4.12 0.12
CA LEU A 18 2.70 -2.94 0.81
C LEU A 18 2.61 -1.66 -0.05
N PRO A 19 3.08 -1.65 -1.32
CA PRO A 19 2.86 -0.52 -2.22
C PRO A 19 1.40 -0.10 -2.42
N TYR A 20 0.44 -1.03 -2.38
CA TYR A 20 -0.98 -0.69 -2.47
C TYR A 20 -1.44 0.03 -1.21
N PHE A 21 -1.07 -0.48 -0.03
CA PHE A 21 -1.36 0.16 1.26
C PHE A 21 -0.72 1.55 1.36
N ASP A 22 0.51 1.73 0.86
CA ASP A 22 1.17 3.04 0.86
C ASP A 22 0.48 4.02 -0.09
N SER A 23 0.08 3.57 -1.28
CA SER A 23 -0.68 4.39 -2.23
C SER A 23 -2.02 4.83 -1.63
N ALA A 24 -2.77 3.90 -1.02
CA ALA A 24 -4.03 4.20 -0.34
C ALA A 24 -3.84 5.19 0.81
N ARG A 25 -2.78 5.02 1.61
CA ARG A 25 -2.39 5.95 2.67
C ARG A 25 -2.14 7.35 2.10
N VAL A 26 -1.38 7.47 1.01
CA VAL A 26 -1.10 8.77 0.37
C VAL A 26 -2.38 9.44 -0.10
N GLU A 27 -3.27 8.71 -0.77
CA GLU A 27 -4.56 9.25 -1.24
C GLU A 27 -5.49 9.63 -0.08
N TYR A 28 -5.49 8.85 1.01
CA TYR A 28 -6.23 9.17 2.22
C TYR A 28 -5.76 10.50 2.85
N HIS A 29 -4.44 10.68 3.02
CA HIS A 29 -3.89 11.95 3.53
C HIS A 29 -4.17 13.12 2.58
N ARG A 30 -4.17 12.88 1.25
CA ARG A 30 -4.52 13.90 0.26
C ARG A 30 -5.97 14.37 0.43
N ASN A 31 -6.89 13.43 0.59
CA ASN A 31 -8.31 13.74 0.76
C ASN A 31 -8.57 14.52 2.05
N LEU A 32 -7.80 14.25 3.11
CA LEU A 32 -7.85 15.00 4.37
C LEU A 32 -7.14 16.36 4.33
N GLY A 33 -6.46 16.72 3.23
CA GLY A 33 -5.71 17.97 3.11
C GLY A 33 -4.41 18.02 3.94
N VAL A 34 -3.93 16.86 4.42
CA VAL A 34 -2.73 16.74 5.27
C VAL A 34 -1.56 16.08 4.53
N LEU A 35 -1.63 15.99 3.20
CA LEU A 35 -0.54 15.48 2.38
C LEU A 35 0.58 16.52 2.29
N GLY A 36 1.56 16.46 3.19
CA GLY A 36 2.70 17.38 3.21
C GLY A 36 3.57 17.30 4.46
N MET A 37 4.60 18.14 4.51
CA MET A 37 5.68 18.20 5.53
C MET A 37 5.20 18.39 6.99
N GLU A 38 3.90 18.55 7.22
CA GLU A 38 3.31 18.76 8.55
C GLU A 38 2.92 17.46 9.28
N ILE A 39 2.99 16.28 8.64
CA ILE A 39 2.64 15.02 9.33
C ILE A 39 3.60 14.74 10.52
N GLY A 40 4.77 15.37 10.54
CA GLY A 40 5.65 15.38 11.70
C GLY A 40 5.74 16.71 12.46
N GLY A 41 5.70 17.85 11.78
CA GLY A 41 6.11 19.13 12.38
C GLY A 41 7.59 19.12 12.81
N ASP A 42 8.18 20.29 13.04
CA ASP A 42 9.53 20.48 13.63
C ASP A 42 10.62 19.51 13.12
N GLY A 43 10.74 19.35 11.81
CA GLY A 43 11.79 18.52 11.20
C GLY A 43 11.64 17.01 11.41
N THR A 44 10.45 16.54 11.76
CA THR A 44 10.14 15.11 11.89
C THR A 44 9.34 14.61 10.67
N GLU A 45 9.48 13.31 10.37
CA GLU A 45 8.85 12.66 9.22
C GLU A 45 7.98 11.49 9.66
N PHE A 46 6.93 11.22 8.88
CA PHE A 46 6.14 10.01 9.03
C PHE A 46 6.93 8.79 8.52
N VAL A 47 7.13 7.80 9.39
CA VAL A 47 7.78 6.54 9.04
C VAL A 47 6.95 5.35 9.49
N MET A 48 6.80 4.34 8.63
CA MET A 48 6.13 3.10 8.98
C MET A 48 7.08 2.24 9.85
N ARG A 49 6.81 2.18 11.16
CA ARG A 49 7.64 1.41 12.12
C ARG A 49 7.43 -0.11 12.00
N ALA A 50 6.18 -0.54 11.81
CA ALA A 50 5.80 -1.94 11.80
C ALA A 50 4.51 -2.13 11.00
N LEU A 51 4.33 -3.34 10.47
CA LEU A 51 3.11 -3.80 9.81
C LEU A 51 2.87 -5.27 10.14
N ALA A 52 1.61 -5.66 10.23
CA ALA A 52 1.19 -7.05 10.34
C ALA A 52 0.14 -7.29 9.24
N VAL A 53 0.35 -8.31 8.42
CA VAL A 53 -0.53 -8.65 7.29
C VAL A 53 -0.82 -10.13 7.33
N GLU A 54 -2.10 -10.46 7.26
CA GLU A 54 -2.61 -11.82 7.11
C GLU A 54 -3.26 -11.94 5.73
N TYR A 55 -2.89 -12.99 4.99
CA TYR A 55 -3.37 -13.21 3.63
C TYR A 55 -4.43 -14.33 3.64
N HIS A 56 -5.69 -13.96 3.45
CA HIS A 56 -6.81 -14.92 3.51
C HIS A 56 -7.12 -15.58 2.16
N ALA A 57 -6.93 -14.86 1.06
CA ALA A 57 -7.17 -15.35 -0.30
C ALA A 57 -6.18 -14.69 -1.27
N PRO A 58 -5.75 -15.40 -2.34
CA PRO A 58 -4.89 -14.81 -3.34
C PRO A 58 -5.68 -13.86 -4.25
N ALA A 59 -5.11 -12.70 -4.54
CA ALA A 59 -5.48 -11.90 -5.71
C ALA A 59 -4.74 -12.40 -6.95
N VAL A 60 -5.36 -12.31 -8.11
CA VAL A 60 -4.81 -12.71 -9.40
C VAL A 60 -4.64 -11.52 -10.34
N PHE A 61 -4.03 -11.77 -11.50
CA PHE A 61 -3.91 -10.76 -12.54
C PHE A 61 -5.28 -10.14 -12.89
N ASP A 62 -5.28 -8.83 -13.07
CA ASP A 62 -6.45 -8.00 -13.43
C ASP A 62 -7.56 -7.89 -12.36
N ASP A 63 -7.36 -8.45 -11.16
CA ASP A 63 -8.27 -8.19 -10.05
C ASP A 63 -8.32 -6.68 -9.73
N LEU A 64 -9.55 -6.22 -9.48
CA LEU A 64 -9.80 -4.93 -8.86
C LEU A 64 -9.62 -5.07 -7.36
N ILE A 65 -8.75 -4.23 -6.81
CA ILE A 65 -8.44 -4.22 -5.38
C ILE A 65 -8.89 -2.90 -4.82
N GLU A 66 -9.79 -3.00 -3.85
CA GLU A 66 -10.17 -1.91 -2.98
C GLU A 66 -9.33 -2.02 -1.69
N VAL A 67 -8.72 -0.90 -1.30
CA VAL A 67 -7.87 -0.77 -0.12
C VAL A 67 -8.46 0.26 0.80
#